data_AF-A0A0C2C090-F1
#
_entry.id   AF-A0A0C2C090-F1
#
_cell.length_a   1.000
_cell.length_b   1.000
_cell.length_c   1.000
_cell.angle_alpha   90.00
_cell.angle_beta   90.00
_cell.angle_gamma   90.00
#
_symmetry.space_group_name_H-M   'P 1'
#
loop_
_entity.id
_entity.type
_entity.pdbx_description
1 polymer ?
#
loop_
_entity_poly.entity_id
_entity_poly.type
_entity_poly.pdbx_seq_one_letter_code
_entity_poly.pdbx_strand_id
1 'polypeptide(L)' 'ATRDHIVKETGNPSNVDYIACDLSIMKEVAHFADQVKSRFPDLNVLLCNAGVLNPRRAETKDGLEMTFQ' A
#
# COMPACT_ATOMS: atom_id res chain seq x y z
N ALA A 1 -7.39 14.20 4.05
CA ALA A 1 -8.37 13.59 4.96
C ALA A 1 -7.72 12.54 5.88
N THR A 2 -7.41 11.32 5.41
CA THR A 2 -6.84 10.25 6.27
C THR A 2 -5.47 10.61 6.85
N ARG A 3 -4.55 11.15 6.03
CA ARG A 3 -3.23 11.62 6.49
C ARG A 3 -3.38 12.66 7.61
N ASP A 4 -4.22 13.66 7.40
CA ASP A 4 -4.42 14.77 8.35
C ASP A 4 -5.00 14.26 9.67
N HIS A 5 -5.88 13.26 9.63
CA HIS A 5 -6.38 12.58 10.83
C HIS A 5 -5.25 11.87 11.58
N ILE A 6 -4.42 11.07 10.90
CA ILE A 6 -3.27 10.39 11.53
C ILE A 6 -2.30 11.39 12.14
N VAL A 7 -1.97 12.47 11.40
CA VAL A 7 -1.09 13.55 11.90
C VAL A 7 -1.66 14.16 13.18
N LYS A 8 -2.97 14.43 13.21
CA LYS A 8 -3.64 15.00 14.38
C LYS A 8 -3.62 14.05 15.59
N GLU A 9 -3.95 12.77 15.40
CA GLU A 9 -4.03 11.78 16.49
C GLU A 9 -2.64 11.41 17.05
N THR A 10 -1.60 11.44 16.20
CA THR A 10 -0.24 11.05 16.59
C THR A 10 0.65 12.22 17.00
N GLY A 11 0.25 13.46 16.74
CA GLY A 11 1.08 14.65 16.97
C GLY A 11 2.32 14.72 16.07
N ASN A 12 2.33 14.00 14.94
CA ASN A 12 3.48 13.84 14.06
C ASN A 12 3.25 14.50 12.69
N PRO A 13 3.55 15.80 12.54
CA PRO A 13 3.18 16.57 11.34
C PRO A 13 4.05 16.29 10.11
N SER A 14 5.31 15.89 10.31
CA SER A 14 6.32 15.78 9.25
C SER A 14 6.71 14.35 8.91
N ASN A 15 6.57 13.39 9.84
CA ASN A 15 6.98 12.00 9.62
C ASN A 15 5.76 11.10 9.33
N VAL A 16 4.85 11.59 8.49
CA VAL A 16 3.71 10.85 7.95
C VAL A 16 3.61 11.14 6.46
N ASP A 17 3.79 10.10 5.66
CA ASP A 17 3.72 10.14 4.20
C ASP A 17 2.83 9.02 3.68
N TYR A 18 2.36 9.15 2.44
CA TYR A 18 1.65 8.07 1.75
C TYR A 18 2.01 8.01 0.26
N ILE A 19 1.82 6.82 -0.29
CA ILE A 19 1.79 6.55 -1.73
C ILE A 19 0.53 5.72 -1.94
N ALA A 20 -0.36 6.15 -2.85
CA ALA A 20 -1.53 5.37 -3.21
C ALA A 20 -1.11 4.23 -4.16
N CYS A 21 -1.60 3.02 -3.90
CA CYS A 21 -1.33 1.83 -4.70
C CYS A 21 -2.50 0.86 -4.58
N ASP A 22 -3.00 0.35 -5.70
CA ASP A 22 -3.87 -0.82 -5.72
C ASP A 22 -3.00 -2.09 -5.73
N LEU A 23 -2.99 -2.81 -4.60
CA LEU A 23 -2.17 -4.03 -4.45
C LEU A 23 -2.68 -5.19 -5.30
N SER A 24 -3.89 -5.12 -5.86
CA SER A 24 -4.41 -6.12 -6.80
C SER A 24 -3.83 -5.97 -8.22
N ILE A 25 -3.04 -4.93 -8.49
CA ILE A 25 -2.46 -4.64 -9.80
C ILE A 25 -0.93 -4.67 -9.69
N MET A 26 -0.29 -5.70 -10.23
CA MET A 26 1.16 -5.93 -10.03
C MET A 26 2.05 -4.81 -10.58
N LYS A 27 1.60 -4.15 -11.66
CA LYS A 27 2.29 -2.99 -12.20
C LYS A 27 2.29 -1.80 -11.23
N GLU A 28 1.21 -1.60 -10.48
CA GLU A 28 1.16 -0.54 -9.46
C GLU A 28 2.05 -0.88 -8.27
N VAL A 29 2.13 -2.14 -7.86
CA VAL A 29 3.05 -2.59 -6.81
C VAL A 29 4.51 -2.29 -7.17
N ALA A 30 4.91 -2.58 -8.41
CA ALA A 30 6.26 -2.25 -8.89
C ALA A 30 6.50 -0.73 -8.87
N HIS A 31 5.54 0.05 -9.35
CA HIS A 31 5.64 1.51 -9.34
C HIS A 31 5.70 2.10 -7.92
N PHE A 32 4.91 1.56 -6.99
CA PHE A 32 4.96 1.88 -5.57
C PHE A 32 6.36 1.62 -5.01
N ALA A 33 6.95 0.45 -5.30
CA ALA A 33 8.30 0.12 -4.83
C ALA A 33 9.36 1.10 -5.34
N ASP A 34 9.27 1.54 -6.59
CA ASP A 34 10.18 2.55 -7.16
C ASP A 34 10.00 3.92 -6.48
N GLN A 35 8.76 4.31 -6.17
CA GLN A 35 8.48 5.52 -5.41
C GLN A 35 9.01 5.45 -3.97
N VAL A 36 8.88 4.31 -3.30
CA VAL A 36 9.45 4.13 -1.96
C VAL A 36 10.96 4.26 -1.99
N LYS A 37 11.65 3.55 -2.90
CA LYS A 37 13.12 3.60 -3.03
C LYS A 37 13.65 5.00 -3.35
N SER A 38 12.91 5.77 -4.14
CA SER A 38 13.34 7.13 -4.51
C SER A 38 13.09 8.16 -3.41
N ARG A 39 12.05 7.99 -2.59
CA ARG A 39 11.67 8.94 -1.52
C ARG A 39 12.30 8.62 -0.18
N PHE A 40 12.54 7.34 0.11
CA PHE A 40 13.02 6.85 1.40
C PHE A 40 14.27 5.98 1.17
N PRO A 41 15.47 6.49 1.49
CA PRO A 41 16.72 5.80 1.17
C PRO A 41 16.92 4.50 1.97
N ASP A 42 16.33 4.42 3.16
CA ASP A 42 16.41 3.28 4.06
C ASP A 42 15.02 2.76 4.42
N LEU A 43 14.87 1.43 4.47
CA LEU A 43 13.65 0.74 4.92
C LEU A 43 14.02 -0.27 6.01
N ASN A 44 13.68 0.05 7.26
CA ASN A 44 14.01 -0.84 8.38
C ASN A 44 12.94 -1.94 8.60
N VAL A 45 11.67 -1.63 8.36
CA VAL A 45 10.54 -2.52 8.62
C VAL A 45 9.51 -2.39 7.50
N LEU A 46 9.04 -3.54 6.99
CA LEU A 46 7.91 -3.63 6.08
C LEU A 46 6.78 -4.44 6.74
N LEU A 47 5.59 -3.84 6.84
CA LEU A 47 4.40 -4.49 7.40
C LEU A 47 3.42 -4.84 6.28
N CYS A 48 3.39 -6.10 5.87
CA CYS A 48 2.43 -6.61 4.86
C CYS A 48 1.06 -6.89 5.49
N ASN A 49 0.37 -5.83 5.93
CA ASN A 49 -0.91 -5.95 6.63
C ASN A 49 -2.14 -5.97 5.69
N ALA A 50 -2.02 -5.43 4.48
CA ALA A 50 -3.14 -5.36 3.56
C ALA A 50 -3.59 -6.77 3.15
N GLY A 51 -4.89 -7.04 3.28
CA GLY A 51 -5.49 -8.31 2.92
C GLY A 51 -6.98 -8.14 2.68
N VAL A 52 -7.51 -8.96 1.78
CA VAL A 52 -8.93 -9.04 1.45
C VAL A 52 -9.39 -10.48 1.61
N LEU A 53 -10.67 -10.68 1.94
CA LEU A 53 -11.31 -11.99 1.92
C LEU A 53 -12.55 -11.89 1.06
N ASN A 54 -12.51 -12.47 -0.14
CA ASN A 54 -13.65 -12.42 -1.04
C ASN A 54 -14.55 -13.65 -0.84
N PRO A 55 -15.85 -13.47 -0.55
CA PRO A 55 -16.78 -14.60 -0.37
C PRO A 55 -17.10 -15.33 -1.68
N ARG A 56 -16.70 -14.76 -2.81
CA ARG A 56 -16.84 -15.34 -4.15
C ARG A 56 -15.54 -15.14 -4.91
N ARG A 57 -15.17 -16.12 -5.73
CA ARG A 57 -14.00 -16.03 -6.60
C ARG A 57 -14.11 -14.78 -7.48
N ALA A 58 -13.05 -13.97 -7.44
CA ALA A 58 -12.86 -12.82 -8.32
C ALA A 58 -11.44 -12.88 -8.88
N GLU A 59 -11.23 -12.21 -10.01
CA GLU A 59 -9.91 -12.11 -10.61
C GLU A 59 -9.40 -10.67 -10.56
N THR A 60 -8.10 -10.50 -10.36
CA THR A 60 -7.41 -9.23 -10.52
C THR A 60 -7.31 -8.83 -12.00
N LYS A 61 -6.84 -7.61 -12.28
CA LYS A 61 -6.58 -7.17 -13.66
C LYS A 61 -5.52 -8.01 -14.38
N ASP A 62 -4.69 -8.70 -13.62
CA ASP A 62 -3.64 -9.59 -14.11
C ASP A 62 -4.13 -11.04 -14.31
N GLY A 63 -5.43 -11.31 -14.09
CA GLY A 63 -6.04 -12.64 -14.27
C GLY A 63 -5.79 -13.62 -13.13
N LEU A 64 -5.40 -13.12 -11.95
CA LEU A 64 -5.02 -13.92 -10.80
C LEU A 64 -6.15 -13.90 -9.76
N GLU A 65 -6.28 -14.94 -8.94
CA GLU A 65 -7.36 -15.00 -7.94
C GLU A 65 -7.18 -13.88 -6.89
N MET A 66 -8.22 -13.06 -6.68
CA MET A 66 -8.17 -11.81 -5.92
C MET A 66 -7.71 -11.96 -4.46
N THR A 67 -8.01 -13.08 -3.80
CA THR A 67 -7.66 -13.31 -2.40
C THR A 67 -6.23 -13.80 -2.24
N PHE A 68 -5.71 -14.55 -3.22
CA PHE A 68 -4.39 -15.18 -3.15
C PHE A 68 -3.26 -14.36 -3.80
N GLN A 69 -3.60 -13.31 -4.55
CA GLN A 69 -2.66 -12.46 -5.27
C GLN A 69 -1.99 -11.41 -4.39
#